data_AF-A0A6G1C345-F1
#
_entry.id   AF-A0A6G1C345-F1
#
_cell.length_a   1.000
_cell.length_b   1.000
_cell.length_c   1.000
_cell.angle_alpha   90.00
_cell.angle_beta   90.00
_cell.angle_gamma   90.00
#
_symmetry.space_group_name_H-M   'P 1'
#
loop_
_entity.id
_entity.type
_entity.pdbx_description
1 polymer ?
#
loop_
_entity_poly.entity_id
_entity_poly.type
_entity_poly.pdbx_seq_one_letter_code
_entity_poly.pdbx_strand_id
1 'polypeptide(L)'
;YVKCGFAGENFPTSVFPCVVGRPLLHYEESLQEQELTDIVVGAACADLRHQLDVSYPVTNGIVQNWDDMGHIWDHAFYSELKVDPSECKILLTDPPLNPVKICEKM
;
A
#
# COMPACT_ATOMS: atom_id res chain seq x y z
N TYR A 1 -8.28 -4.79 -1.86
CA TYR A 1 -7.24 -5.59 -1.20
C TYR A 1 -6.13 -5.84 -2.20
N VAL A 2 -4.90 -5.68 -1.76
CA VAL A 2 -3.69 -6.06 -2.51
C VAL A 2 -3.41 -7.53 -2.19
N LYS A 3 -3.05 -8.30 -3.21
CA LYS A 3 -2.58 -9.67 -3.08
C LYS A 3 -1.22 -9.73 -3.74
N CYS A 4 -0.22 -10.22 -3.03
CA CYS A 4 1.14 -10.31 -3.55
C CYS A 4 1.76 -11.65 -3.13
N GLY A 5 2.73 -12.12 -3.90
CA GLY A 5 3.43 -13.37 -3.65
C GLY A 5 4.38 -13.75 -4.76
N PHE A 6 4.96 -14.94 -4.64
CA PHE A 6 5.97 -15.43 -5.57
C PHE A 6 5.36 -16.31 -6.67
N ALA A 7 5.98 -16.25 -7.85
CA ALA A 7 5.58 -17.11 -8.97
C ALA A 7 5.82 -18.58 -8.62
N GLY A 8 4.80 -19.42 -8.82
CA GLY A 8 4.85 -20.85 -8.52
C GLY A 8 4.22 -21.24 -7.17
N GLU A 9 3.85 -20.27 -6.33
CA GLU A 9 3.07 -20.55 -5.11
C GLU A 9 1.58 -20.72 -5.43
N ASN A 10 0.92 -21.65 -4.72
CA ASN A 10 -0.52 -21.91 -4.91
C ASN A 10 -1.41 -20.83 -4.27
N PHE A 11 -0.88 -20.09 -3.30
CA PHE A 11 -1.60 -19.06 -2.54
C PHE A 11 -0.75 -17.79 -2.49
N PRO A 12 -1.37 -16.59 -2.42
CA PRO A 12 -0.61 -15.37 -2.24
C PRO A 12 0.09 -15.39 -0.88
N THR A 13 1.36 -15.00 -0.87
CA THR A 13 2.17 -14.90 0.34
C THR A 13 1.58 -13.89 1.32
N SER A 14 1.05 -12.77 0.83
CA SER A 14 0.39 -11.75 1.66
C SER A 14 -0.86 -11.14 1.00
N VAL A 15 -1.83 -10.81 1.85
CA VAL A 15 -3.08 -10.14 1.50
C VAL A 15 -3.38 -9.05 2.51
N PHE A 16 -3.43 -7.81 2.05
CA PHE A 16 -3.68 -6.65 2.92
C PHE A 16 -4.61 -5.62 2.24
N PRO A 17 -5.30 -4.75 3.00
CA PRO A 17 -6.18 -3.75 2.41
C PRO A 17 -5.37 -2.65 1.69
N CYS A 18 -5.89 -2.15 0.57
CA CYS A 18 -5.25 -1.09 -0.22
C CYS A 18 -5.60 0.27 0.39
N VAL A 19 -4.91 0.62 1.47
CA VAL A 19 -5.24 1.74 2.36
C VAL A 19 -3.95 2.40 2.84
N VAL A 20 -3.96 3.73 2.82
CA VAL A 20 -2.88 4.57 3.36
C VAL A 20 -3.45 5.48 4.43
N GLY A 21 -2.89 5.40 5.64
CA GLY A 21 -3.24 6.22 6.79
C GLY A 21 -2.17 7.25 7.09
N ARG A 22 -2.56 8.52 7.24
CA ARG A 22 -1.69 9.61 7.70
C ARG A 22 -2.15 10.06 9.09
N PRO A 23 -1.24 10.33 10.04
CA PRO A 23 -1.63 10.80 11.36
C PRO A 23 -2.36 12.15 11.26
N LEU A 24 -3.52 12.25 11.91
CA LEU A 24 -4.20 13.52 12.10
C LEU A 24 -3.32 14.37 13.03
N LEU A 25 -2.82 15.50 12.54
CA LEU A 25 -2.02 16.47 13.29
C LEU A 25 -2.83 17.10 14.44
N HIS A 26 -3.17 16.33 15.48
CA HIS A 26 -3.77 16.77 16.74
C HIS A 26 -3.28 15.86 17.86
N TYR A 27 -1.96 15.82 18.07
CA TYR A 27 -1.38 15.12 19.20
C TYR A 27 -0.13 15.83 19.71
N GLU A 28 -0.33 17.03 20.28
CA GLU A 28 0.67 17.65 21.14
C GLU A 28 0.77 16.97 22.52
N GLU A 29 -0.10 16.03 22.84
CA GLU A 29 -0.11 15.40 24.15
C GLU A 29 -0.28 13.90 24.02
N SER A 30 0.85 13.18 24.12
CA SER A 30 1.06 11.96 24.92
C SER A 30 1.79 10.81 24.20
N LEU A 31 2.40 9.91 24.97
CA LEU A 31 2.75 8.53 24.61
C LEU A 31 3.85 8.32 23.52
N GLN A 32 5.11 8.32 23.93
CA GLN A 32 5.86 7.11 24.34
C GLN A 32 6.37 6.26 23.15
N GLU A 33 7.69 6.32 22.94
CA GLU A 33 8.58 5.23 22.47
C GLU A 33 8.33 4.55 21.11
N GLN A 34 7.38 4.99 20.29
CA GLN A 34 7.31 4.57 18.89
C GLN A 34 7.39 5.79 17.99
N GLU A 35 8.47 5.87 17.20
CA GLU A 35 8.50 6.73 16.01
C GLU A 35 7.32 6.30 15.12
N LEU A 36 6.19 6.99 15.24
CA LEU A 36 5.13 6.92 14.25
C LEU A 36 5.75 7.40 12.94
N THR A 37 6.12 6.46 12.07
CA THR A 37 6.46 6.78 10.70
C THR A 37 5.26 7.51 10.10
N ASP A 38 5.49 8.64 9.42
CA ASP A 38 4.46 9.58 8.94
C ASP A 38 3.34 8.93 8.10
N ILE A 39 3.53 7.69 7.67
CA ILE A 39 2.62 6.93 6.82
C ILE A 39 2.48 5.51 7.34
N VAL A 40 1.23 5.09 7.55
CA VAL A 40 0.85 3.71 7.90
C VAL A 40 0.15 3.12 6.68
N VAL A 41 0.40 1.85 6.36
CA VAL A 41 -0.22 1.15 5.22
C VAL A 41 -0.84 -0.17 5.69
N GLY A 42 -1.91 -0.58 5.01
CA GLY A 42 -2.44 -1.93 5.13
C GLY A 42 -3.30 -2.14 6.39
N ALA A 43 -3.14 -3.30 7.03
CA ALA A 43 -3.99 -3.72 8.15
C ALA A 43 -3.85 -2.80 9.37
N ALA A 44 -2.66 -2.25 9.61
CA ALA A 44 -2.39 -1.32 10.70
C ALA A 44 -3.25 -0.04 10.61
N CYS A 45 -3.65 0.39 9.40
CA CYS A 45 -4.57 1.51 9.24
C CYS A 45 -5.99 1.21 9.76
N ALA A 46 -6.40 -0.06 9.73
CA ALA A 46 -7.72 -0.44 10.23
C ALA A 46 -7.76 -0.39 11.77
N ASP A 47 -6.68 -0.81 12.42
CA ASP A 47 -6.56 -0.79 13.88
C ASP A 47 -6.49 0.64 14.44
N LEU A 48 -5.73 1.50 13.76
CA LEU A 48 -5.50 2.90 14.15
C LEU A 48 -6.43 3.89 13.43
N ARG A 49 -7.55 3.42 12.86
CA ARG A 49 -8.47 4.24 12.05
C ARG A 49 -8.99 5.49 12.74
N HIS A 50 -9.04 5.50 14.07
CA HIS A 50 -9.52 6.63 14.86
C HIS A 50 -8.48 7.75 15.03
N GLN A 51 -7.21 7.49 14.76
CA GLN A 51 -6.10 8.44 14.88
C GLN A 51 -5.52 8.86 13.52
N LEU A 52 -5.89 8.12 12.47
CA LEU A 52 -5.36 8.30 11.11
C LEU A 52 -6.44 8.85 10.18
N ASP A 53 -6.05 9.78 9.32
CA ASP A 53 -6.79 10.12 8.11
C ASP A 53 -6.52 9.03 7.06
N VAL A 54 -7.58 8.36 6.63
CA VAL A 54 -7.50 7.13 5.84
C VAL A 54 -7.91 7.40 4.40
N SER A 55 -6.97 7.17 3.49
CA SER A 55 -7.11 7.37 2.04
C SER A 55 -7.05 6.04 1.27
N TYR A 56 -7.73 6.00 0.12
CA TYR A 56 -7.78 4.85 -0.78
C TYR A 56 -7.26 5.28 -2.16
N PRO A 57 -6.02 4.92 -2.54
CA PRO A 57 -5.43 5.36 -3.81
C PRO A 57 -6.13 4.79 -5.05
N VAL A 58 -6.81 3.66 -4.89
CA VAL A 58 -7.46 2.95 -5.99
C VAL A 58 -8.97 3.05 -5.85
N THR A 59 -9.62 3.67 -6.83
CA THR A 59 -11.08 3.79 -6.91
C THR A 59 -11.56 3.08 -8.16
N ASN A 60 -12.50 2.12 -8.01
CA ASN A 60 -13.02 1.28 -9.10
C ASN A 60 -11.92 0.59 -9.93
N GLY A 61 -10.82 0.19 -9.30
CA GLY A 61 -9.68 -0.46 -9.96
C GLY A 61 -8.70 0.50 -10.64
N ILE A 62 -9.01 1.80 -10.69
CA ILE A 62 -8.16 2.81 -11.31
C ILE A 62 -7.36 3.54 -10.22
N VAL A 63 -6.05 3.66 -10.43
CA VAL A 63 -5.16 4.44 -9.55
C VAL A 63 -5.45 5.93 -9.74
N GLN A 64 -5.94 6.59 -8.70
CA GLN A 64 -6.21 8.03 -8.67
C GLN A 64 -5.03 8.80 -8.08
N ASN A 65 -4.47 8.30 -6.96
CA ASN A 65 -3.32 8.90 -6.30
C ASN A 65 -2.09 8.00 -6.45
N TRP A 66 -1.09 8.49 -7.18
CA TRP A 66 0.14 7.76 -7.45
C TRP A 66 1.12 7.80 -6.27
N ASP A 67 1.10 8.87 -5.49
CA ASP A 67 1.99 9.01 -4.33
C ASP A 67 1.60 8.00 -3.26
N ASP A 68 0.30 7.90 -2.98
CA ASP A 68 -0.27 6.87 -2.09
C ASP A 68 -0.04 5.45 -2.63
N MET A 69 -0.13 5.25 -3.95
CA MET A 69 0.13 3.95 -4.55
C MET A 69 1.60 3.54 -4.40
N GLY A 70 2.54 4.49 -4.48
CA GLY A 70 3.96 4.25 -4.21
C GLY A 70 4.19 3.68 -2.81
N HIS A 71 3.60 4.29 -1.78
CA HIS A 71 3.70 3.79 -0.41
C HIS A 71 3.11 2.38 -0.24
N ILE A 72 2.05 2.04 -0.98
CA ILE A 72 1.49 0.69 -0.99
C ILE A 72 2.44 -0.32 -1.62
N TRP A 73 3.10 0.04 -2.72
CA TRP A 73 4.09 -0.82 -3.36
C TRP A 73 5.33 -1.01 -2.48
N ASP A 74 5.83 0.05 -1.87
CA ASP A 74 6.96 -0.04 -0.92
C ASP A 74 6.63 -0.99 0.24
N HIS A 75 5.42 -0.88 0.80
CA HIS A 75 4.96 -1.80 1.83
C HIS A 75 4.88 -3.26 1.32
N ALA A 76 4.36 -3.47 0.11
CA ALA A 76 4.29 -4.81 -0.48
C ALA A 76 5.69 -5.44 -0.69
N PHE A 77 6.64 -4.68 -1.24
CA PHE A 77 7.97 -5.20 -1.58
C PHE A 77 8.86 -5.33 -0.34
N TYR A 78 8.99 -4.29 0.48
CA TYR A 78 9.94 -4.27 1.58
C TYR A 78 9.40 -4.88 2.88
N SER A 79 8.11 -4.65 3.19
CA SER A 79 7.54 -5.16 4.46
C SER A 79 7.01 -6.58 4.32
N GLU A 80 6.18 -6.83 3.31
CA GLU A 80 5.50 -8.13 3.14
C GLU A 80 6.39 -9.17 2.47
N LEU A 81 6.90 -8.88 1.27
CA LEU A 81 7.70 -9.83 0.49
C LEU A 81 9.19 -9.83 0.88
N LYS A 82 9.69 -8.74 1.50
CA LYS A 82 11.09 -8.53 1.90
C LYS A 82 12.08 -8.73 0.74
N VAL A 83 11.73 -8.18 -0.43
CA VAL A 83 12.54 -8.26 -1.65
C VAL A 83 12.92 -6.87 -2.15
N ASP A 84 14.08 -6.77 -2.81
CA ASP A 84 14.42 -5.60 -3.60
C ASP A 84 13.75 -5.70 -4.98
N PRO A 85 12.86 -4.76 -5.36
CA PRO A 85 12.21 -4.77 -6.67
C PRO A 85 13.22 -4.66 -7.82
N SER A 86 14.43 -4.15 -7.59
CA SER A 86 15.46 -3.96 -8.62
C SER A 86 16.12 -5.28 -9.06
N GLU A 87 16.13 -6.27 -8.19
CA GLU A 87 16.78 -7.58 -8.45
C GLU A 87 15.80 -8.63 -8.97
N CYS A 88 14.49 -8.31 -9.01
CA CYS A 88 13.42 -9.26 -9.27
C CYS A 88 12.59 -8.86 -10.50
N LYS A 89 11.99 -9.87 -11.16
CA LYS A 89 10.98 -9.62 -12.20
C LYS A 89 9.61 -9.49 -11.56
N ILE A 90 8.91 -8.40 -11.87
CA ILE A 90 7.60 -8.09 -11.30
C ILE A 90 6.53 -8.29 -12.38
N LEU A 91 5.42 -8.93 -12.00
CA LEU A 91 4.21 -9.02 -12.81
C LEU A 91 3.09 -8.24 -12.11
N LEU A 92 2.53 -7.25 -12.79
CA LEU A 92 1.41 -6.46 -12.32
C LEU A 92 0.13 -6.83 -13.07
N THR A 93 -1.02 -6.59 -12.44
CA THR A 93 -2.34 -6.83 -13.02
C THR A 93 -3.06 -5.52 -13.27
N ASP A 94 -3.56 -5.33 -14.48
CA ASP A 94 -4.38 -4.19 -14.86
C ASP A 94 -5.88 -4.52 -14.85
N PRO A 95 -6.75 -3.56 -14.48
CA PRO A 95 -8.19 -3.72 -14.64
C PRO A 95 -8.59 -3.74 -16.12
N PRO A 96 -9.76 -4.32 -16.47
CA PRO A 96 -10.27 -4.26 -17.82
C PRO A 96 -10.49 -2.81 -18.25
N LEU A 97 -10.13 -2.48 -19.50
CA LEU A 97 -10.28 -1.14 -20.10
C LEU A 97 -9.48 -0.03 -19.37
N ASN A 98 -8.31 -0.36 -18.81
CA ASN A 98 -7.41 0.65 -18.25
C ASN A 98 -6.94 1.62 -19.36
N PRO A 99 -7.04 2.96 -19.19
CA PRO A 99 -6.48 3.90 -20.14
C PRO A 99 -4.97 3.68 -20.32
N VAL A 100 -4.48 3.72 -21.57
CA VAL A 100 -3.07 3.44 -21.91
C VAL A 100 -2.10 4.30 -21.10
N LYS A 101 -2.44 5.57 -20.84
CA LYS A 101 -1.62 6.48 -20.03
C LYS A 101 -1.39 6.01 -18.59
N ILE A 102 -2.32 5.23 -18.03
CA ILE A 102 -2.20 4.68 -16.68
C ILE A 102 -1.30 3.45 -16.73
N CYS A 103 -1.47 2.57 -17.72
CA CYS A 103 -0.57 1.43 -17.94
C CYS A 103 0.88 1.87 -18.19
N GLU A 104 1.10 2.95 -18.94
CA GLU A 104 2.44 3.51 -19.19
C GLU A 104 3.07 4.15 -17.95
N LYS A 105 2.24 4.52 -16.96
CA LYS A 105 2.70 5.18 -15.72
C LYS A 105 2.94 4.18 -14.58
N MET A 106 2.40 2.98 -14.68
CA MET A 106 2.71 1.85 -13.80
C MET A 106 4.10 1.30 -14.08
#